data_AF-A0A150V8N4-F1
#
_entry.id   AF-A0A150V8N4-F1
#
_cell.length_a   1.000
_cell.length_b   1.000
_cell.length_c   1.000
_cell.angle_alpha   90.00
_cell.angle_beta   90.00
_cell.angle_gamma   90.00
#
_symmetry.space_group_name_H-M   'P 1'
#
loop_
_entity.id
_entity.type
_entity.pdbx_description
1 polymer ?
#
loop_
_entity_poly.entity_id
_entity_poly.type
_entity_poly.pdbx_seq_one_letter_code
_entity_poly.pdbx_strand_id
1 'polypeptide(L)'
;MPNEVKTPEEGELVLHAKVFATATRIQVPGLQKLATTRFIEAAEANLNHKSFAEVTDLVYTTSAEEENTLRDVLVDTILKKRSLLNRPEFANNLAISLNTSNAAGAVAAFRYQDFSLGIKNNPLFLGEQLPATVHNTTDINITAYTPSANPEVPRFNGFHLHRSVLSAIHRRPAEPPSPSFQTFGETGQALDLQRYDLLKTSYYLVYLTELLKVIHRDHVNIIGALAWSFIESNEFGSLVPHHGLLTLNHTTQERTYRRSMFDYVNFRSHVWK
;
A
#
# COMPACT_ATOMS: atom_id res chain seq x y z
N MET A 1 -6.61 18.75 -46.40
CA MET A 1 -5.39 17.99 -46.03
C MET A 1 -5.72 17.21 -44.78
N PRO A 2 -5.49 15.89 -44.70
CA PRO A 2 -5.76 15.15 -43.48
C PRO A 2 -4.80 15.65 -42.39
N ASN A 3 -5.36 16.09 -41.26
CA ASN A 3 -4.58 16.53 -40.10
C ASN A 3 -3.71 15.37 -39.63
N GLU A 4 -2.40 15.58 -39.70
CA GLU A 4 -1.40 14.66 -39.18
C GLU A 4 -1.60 14.56 -37.67
N VAL A 5 -2.07 13.39 -37.19
CA VAL A 5 -2.21 13.11 -35.77
C VAL A 5 -0.79 12.98 -35.21
N LYS A 6 -0.26 14.07 -34.65
CA LYS A 6 0.99 14.04 -33.88
C LYS A 6 0.81 13.08 -32.72
N THR A 7 1.69 12.10 -32.62
CA THR A 7 1.82 11.27 -31.42
C THR A 7 2.17 12.16 -30.21
N PRO A 8 1.48 12.02 -29.07
CA PRO A 8 1.70 12.83 -27.87
C PRO A 8 3.17 12.86 -27.43
N GLU A 9 3.79 14.04 -27.32
CA GLU A 9 5.18 14.21 -26.87
C GLU A 9 5.33 13.97 -25.34
N GLU A 10 6.54 13.60 -24.90
CA GLU A 10 6.90 13.13 -23.54
C GLU A 10 6.41 14.02 -22.37
N GLY A 11 6.20 15.32 -22.61
CA GLY A 11 5.80 16.33 -21.62
C GLY A 11 4.28 16.60 -21.50
N GLU A 12 3.44 16.01 -22.35
CA GLU A 12 2.01 16.35 -22.43
C GLU A 12 1.23 15.94 -21.17
N LEU A 13 1.55 14.78 -20.58
CA LEU A 13 0.92 14.31 -19.33
C LEU A 13 1.13 15.30 -18.17
N VAL A 14 2.40 15.67 -17.94
CA VAL A 14 2.80 16.60 -16.87
C VAL A 14 2.19 17.97 -17.11
N LEU A 15 2.16 18.44 -18.36
CA LEU A 15 1.52 19.70 -18.73
C LEU A 15 0.03 19.68 -18.38
N HIS A 16 -0.73 18.67 -18.81
CA HIS A 16 -2.16 18.59 -18.56
C HIS A 16 -2.49 18.47 -17.07
N ALA A 17 -1.68 17.74 -16.29
CA ALA A 17 -1.82 17.70 -14.83
C ALA A 17 -1.58 19.07 -14.17
N LYS A 18 -0.54 19.81 -14.58
CA LYS A 18 -0.28 21.18 -14.08
C LYS A 18 -1.38 22.16 -14.45
N VAL A 19 -1.89 22.08 -15.68
CA VAL A 19 -2.99 22.92 -16.16
C VAL A 19 -4.27 22.62 -15.37
N PHE A 20 -4.56 21.33 -15.11
CA PHE A 20 -5.68 20.93 -14.26
C PHE A 20 -5.54 21.50 -12.83
N ALA A 21 -4.40 21.27 -12.17
CA ALA A 21 -4.16 21.77 -10.81
C ALA A 21 -4.27 23.30 -10.73
N THR A 22 -3.77 24.01 -11.75
CA THR A 22 -3.91 25.46 -11.86
C THR A 22 -5.37 25.85 -12.05
N ALA A 23 -6.08 25.24 -12.99
CA ALA A 23 -7.49 25.51 -13.30
C ALA A 23 -8.41 25.28 -12.09
N THR A 24 -8.13 24.26 -11.27
CA THR A 24 -8.83 24.03 -10.00
C THR A 24 -8.56 25.16 -9.02
N ARG A 25 -7.30 25.60 -8.87
CA ARG A 25 -6.94 26.71 -7.96
C ARG A 25 -7.56 28.05 -8.37
N ILE A 26 -7.61 28.34 -9.67
CA ILE A 26 -8.21 29.57 -10.20
C ILE A 26 -9.72 29.43 -10.51
N GLN A 27 -10.32 28.27 -10.19
CA GLN A 27 -11.75 27.98 -10.34
C GLN A 27 -12.28 28.23 -11.76
N VAL A 28 -11.63 27.64 -12.77
CA VAL A 28 -12.07 27.70 -14.18
C VAL A 28 -12.51 26.31 -14.65
N PRO A 29 -13.81 25.95 -14.52
CA PRO A 29 -14.30 24.59 -14.79
C PRO A 29 -14.12 24.14 -16.25
N GLY A 30 -14.24 25.06 -17.21
CA GLY A 30 -14.05 24.75 -18.63
C GLY A 30 -12.62 24.31 -18.96
N LEU A 31 -11.64 24.94 -18.30
CA LEU A 31 -10.23 24.58 -18.44
C LEU A 31 -9.90 23.28 -17.70
N GLN A 32 -10.50 23.08 -16.53
CA GLN A 32 -10.39 21.82 -15.78
C GLN A 32 -10.88 20.64 -16.63
N LYS A 33 -12.07 20.74 -17.21
CA LYS A 33 -12.65 19.71 -18.08
C LYS A 33 -11.77 19.42 -19.30
N LEU A 34 -11.30 20.47 -19.97
CA LEU A 34 -10.43 20.33 -21.15
C LEU A 34 -9.11 19.64 -20.78
N ALA A 35 -8.49 20.03 -19.66
CA ALA A 35 -7.26 19.43 -19.18
C ALA A 35 -7.46 17.95 -18.82
N THR A 36 -8.58 17.59 -18.19
CA THR A 36 -8.94 16.18 -17.92
C THR A 36 -9.07 15.37 -19.20
N THR A 37 -9.79 15.86 -20.22
CA THR A 37 -9.95 15.13 -21.49
C THR A 37 -8.60 14.87 -22.16
N ARG A 38 -7.75 15.90 -22.24
CA ARG A 38 -6.41 15.76 -22.82
C ARG A 38 -5.49 14.87 -22.00
N PHE A 39 -5.62 14.91 -20.67
CA PHE A 39 -4.89 14.03 -19.78
C PHE A 39 -5.24 12.56 -20.01
N ILE A 40 -6.52 12.22 -20.18
CA ILE A 40 -6.96 10.85 -20.48
C ILE A 40 -6.35 10.36 -21.80
N GLU A 41 -6.45 11.16 -22.86
CA GLU A 41 -5.88 10.84 -24.18
C GLU A 41 -4.36 10.60 -24.10
N ALA A 42 -3.64 11.50 -23.42
CA ALA A 42 -2.20 11.41 -23.24
C ALA A 42 -1.78 10.25 -22.33
N ALA A 43 -2.59 9.92 -21.31
CA ALA A 43 -2.35 8.80 -20.41
C ALA A 43 -2.37 7.49 -21.17
N GLU A 44 -3.42 7.23 -21.96
CA GLU A 44 -3.55 5.98 -22.72
C GLU A 44 -2.39 5.74 -23.71
N ALA A 45 -1.88 6.83 -24.31
CA ALA A 45 -0.75 6.79 -25.25
C ALA A 45 0.60 6.53 -24.58
N ASN A 46 0.82 7.02 -23.35
CA ASN A 46 2.15 7.08 -22.71
C ASN A 46 2.32 6.19 -21.47
N LEU A 47 1.54 5.11 -21.35
CA LEU A 47 1.52 4.26 -20.15
C LEU A 47 2.85 3.62 -19.77
N ASN A 48 3.67 3.26 -20.75
CA ASN A 48 4.97 2.64 -20.50
C ASN A 48 6.09 3.67 -20.26
N HIS A 49 5.76 4.97 -20.33
CA HIS A 49 6.75 6.02 -20.24
C HIS A 49 7.13 6.34 -18.79
N LYS A 50 8.34 6.86 -18.56
CA LYS A 50 8.81 7.35 -17.25
C LYS A 50 7.92 8.47 -16.71
N SER A 51 7.44 9.35 -17.58
CA SER A 51 6.61 10.50 -17.20
C SER A 51 5.28 10.10 -16.56
N PHE A 52 4.81 8.86 -16.75
CA PHE A 52 3.59 8.37 -16.10
C PHE A 52 3.74 8.21 -14.59
N ALA A 53 4.92 7.78 -14.11
CA ALA A 53 5.19 7.71 -12.67
C ALA A 53 5.33 9.11 -12.07
N GLU A 54 6.05 10.00 -12.76
CA GLU A 54 6.23 11.40 -12.35
C GLU A 54 4.91 12.16 -12.28
N VAL A 55 4.03 11.97 -13.27
CA VAL A 55 2.72 12.63 -13.27
C VAL A 55 1.78 12.07 -12.21
N THR A 56 1.94 10.79 -11.83
CA THR A 56 1.19 10.20 -10.73
C THR A 56 1.53 10.95 -9.43
N ASP A 57 2.81 11.05 -9.09
CA ASP A 57 3.26 11.79 -7.90
C ASP A 57 2.80 13.25 -7.93
N LEU A 58 2.93 13.92 -9.08
CA LEU A 58 2.47 15.30 -9.26
C LEU A 58 0.96 15.46 -9.01
N VAL A 59 0.13 14.56 -9.55
CA VAL A 59 -1.32 14.62 -9.36
C VAL A 59 -1.64 14.45 -7.88
N TYR A 60 -1.04 13.47 -7.19
CA TYR A 60 -1.30 13.25 -5.77
C TYR A 60 -0.81 14.38 -4.86
N THR A 61 0.26 15.09 -5.23
CA THR A 61 0.84 16.18 -4.43
C THR A 61 0.24 17.57 -4.71
N THR A 62 -0.35 17.79 -5.88
CA THR A 62 -0.81 19.13 -6.29
C THR A 62 -2.32 19.33 -6.29
N SER A 63 -3.10 18.24 -6.32
CA SER A 63 -4.57 18.29 -6.23
C SER A 63 -5.04 18.38 -4.77
N ALA A 64 -6.11 19.14 -4.53
CA ALA A 64 -6.77 19.22 -3.23
C ALA A 64 -7.29 17.82 -2.80
N GLU A 65 -7.53 17.61 -1.50
CA GLU A 65 -7.97 16.29 -1.02
C GLU A 65 -9.33 15.88 -1.59
N GLU A 66 -10.20 16.85 -1.85
CA GLU A 66 -11.56 16.67 -2.36
C GLU A 66 -11.64 16.50 -3.88
N GLU A 67 -10.55 16.83 -4.60
CA GLU A 67 -10.52 16.79 -6.07
C GLU A 67 -9.83 15.50 -6.56
N ASN A 68 -10.65 14.50 -6.90
CA ASN A 68 -10.18 13.17 -7.29
C ASN A 68 -10.20 12.91 -8.80
N THR A 69 -10.68 13.82 -9.65
CA THR A 69 -10.92 13.54 -11.07
C THR A 69 -9.70 12.94 -11.80
N LEU A 70 -8.51 13.53 -11.65
CA LEU A 70 -7.29 12.98 -12.28
C LEU A 70 -6.75 11.75 -11.54
N ARG A 71 -6.99 11.63 -10.22
CA ARG A 71 -6.58 10.46 -9.44
C ARG A 71 -7.37 9.23 -9.88
N ASP A 72 -8.69 9.36 -10.04
CA ASP A 72 -9.57 8.29 -10.49
C ASP A 72 -9.18 7.83 -11.89
N VAL A 73 -8.89 8.78 -12.80
CA VAL A 73 -8.37 8.46 -14.15
C VAL A 73 -7.07 7.66 -14.07
N LEU A 74 -6.11 8.07 -13.22
CA LEU A 74 -4.85 7.34 -13.04
C LEU A 74 -5.08 5.93 -12.51
N VAL A 75 -5.91 5.79 -11.47
CA VAL A 75 -6.26 4.50 -10.86
C VAL A 75 -6.91 3.58 -11.90
N ASP A 76 -7.93 4.04 -12.60
CA ASP A 76 -8.61 3.28 -13.65
C ASP A 76 -7.65 2.83 -14.75
N THR A 77 -6.74 3.71 -15.13
CA THR A 77 -5.76 3.46 -16.18
C THR A 77 -4.73 2.40 -15.74
N ILE A 78 -4.24 2.50 -14.51
CA ILE A 78 -3.33 1.51 -13.91
C ILE A 78 -4.04 0.15 -13.76
N LEU A 79 -5.30 0.14 -13.33
CA LEU A 79 -6.10 -1.09 -13.18
C LEU A 79 -6.38 -1.77 -14.53
N LYS A 80 -6.57 -1.00 -15.60
CA LYS A 80 -6.71 -1.52 -16.98
C LYS A 80 -5.41 -2.14 -17.50
N LYS A 81 -4.24 -1.58 -17.17
CA LYS A 81 -2.92 -2.14 -17.54
C LYS A 81 -2.16 -2.63 -16.31
N ARG A 82 -2.63 -3.75 -15.76
CA ARG A 82 -2.08 -4.40 -14.55
C ARG A 82 -0.56 -4.60 -14.55
N SER A 83 0.08 -4.71 -15.72
CA SER A 83 1.54 -4.82 -15.84
C SER A 83 2.29 -3.58 -15.33
N LEU A 84 1.64 -2.42 -15.23
CA LEU A 84 2.24 -1.19 -14.69
C LEU A 84 2.51 -1.26 -13.19
N LEU A 85 1.81 -2.10 -12.46
CA LEU A 85 2.03 -2.31 -11.03
C LEU A 85 3.30 -3.10 -10.71
N ASN A 86 3.86 -3.76 -11.74
CA ASN A 86 5.17 -4.38 -11.65
C ASN A 86 6.30 -3.37 -11.88
N ARG A 87 6.00 -2.06 -11.87
CA ARG A 87 6.99 -1.00 -12.00
C ARG A 87 7.37 -0.44 -10.62
N PRO A 88 8.67 -0.20 -10.38
CA PRO A 88 9.21 0.04 -9.03
C PRO A 88 8.64 1.29 -8.36
N GLU A 89 8.09 2.21 -9.15
CA GLU A 89 7.53 3.49 -8.71
C GLU A 89 6.17 3.33 -8.00
N PHE A 90 5.51 2.17 -8.06
CA PHE A 90 4.17 1.93 -7.47
C PHE A 90 4.17 1.02 -6.22
N ALA A 91 5.35 0.77 -5.63
CA ALA A 91 5.54 -0.28 -4.63
C ALA A 91 5.61 0.28 -3.18
N ASN A 92 4.49 0.65 -2.57
CA ASN A 92 4.45 1.43 -1.31
C ASN A 92 4.36 0.64 0.02
N ASN A 93 4.58 -0.68 0.01
CA ASN A 93 4.82 -1.50 1.22
C ASN A 93 5.89 -2.57 0.96
N LEU A 94 6.71 -2.26 -0.02
CA LEU A 94 7.57 -3.15 -0.78
C LEU A 94 8.89 -2.42 -0.85
N ALA A 95 10.01 -3.14 -0.88
CA ALA A 95 11.31 -2.49 -0.94
C ALA A 95 11.30 -1.45 -2.07
N ILE A 96 11.63 -0.20 -1.77
CA ILE A 96 11.78 0.84 -2.77
C ILE A 96 13.25 0.88 -3.21
N SER A 97 13.50 1.25 -4.46
CA SER A 97 14.87 1.43 -4.92
C SER A 97 15.53 2.56 -4.12
N LEU A 98 16.70 2.28 -3.53
CA LEU A 98 17.52 3.30 -2.85
C LEU A 98 17.89 4.45 -3.80
N ASN A 99 18.00 4.17 -5.10
CA ASN A 99 18.22 5.16 -6.14
C ASN A 99 17.26 4.91 -7.30
N THR A 100 16.27 5.78 -7.45
CA THR A 100 15.23 5.69 -8.50
C THR A 100 15.78 5.86 -9.92
N SER A 101 17.00 6.38 -10.07
CA SER A 101 17.68 6.51 -11.36
C SER A 101 18.45 5.25 -11.78
N ASN A 102 18.58 4.26 -10.89
CA ASN A 102 19.27 3.00 -11.17
C ASN A 102 18.27 1.85 -11.30
N ALA A 103 18.16 1.30 -12.51
CA ALA A 103 17.29 0.16 -12.81
C ALA A 103 17.61 -1.09 -11.96
N ALA A 104 18.85 -1.26 -11.50
CA ALA A 104 19.22 -2.40 -10.65
C ALA A 104 18.53 -2.38 -9.28
N GLY A 105 18.30 -1.19 -8.71
CA GLY A 105 17.63 -1.08 -7.42
C GLY A 105 16.14 -1.45 -7.49
N ALA A 106 15.50 -1.17 -8.62
CA ALA A 106 14.15 -1.64 -8.92
C ALA A 106 14.07 -3.17 -9.00
N VAL A 107 15.01 -3.80 -9.72
CA VAL A 107 15.08 -5.26 -9.83
C VAL A 107 15.29 -5.91 -8.46
N ALA A 108 16.17 -5.33 -7.62
CA ALA A 108 16.40 -5.80 -6.26
C ALA A 108 15.14 -5.68 -5.38
N ALA A 109 14.40 -4.58 -5.52
CA ALA A 109 13.12 -4.36 -4.85
C ALA A 109 12.07 -5.43 -5.19
N PHE A 110 11.91 -5.75 -6.48
CA PHE A 110 11.00 -6.82 -6.92
C PHE A 110 11.43 -8.19 -6.44
N ARG A 111 12.73 -8.48 -6.54
CA ARG A 111 13.28 -9.74 -6.03
C ARG A 111 13.02 -9.89 -4.53
N TYR A 112 13.21 -8.84 -3.73
CA TYR A 112 12.89 -8.87 -2.30
C TYR A 112 11.43 -9.24 -2.04
N GLN A 113 10.51 -8.68 -2.84
CA GLN A 113 9.09 -8.98 -2.73
C GLN A 113 8.72 -10.40 -3.16
N ASP A 114 9.33 -10.90 -4.23
CA ASP A 114 9.14 -12.28 -4.68
C ASP A 114 9.55 -13.27 -3.58
N PHE A 115 10.68 -13.01 -2.91
CA PHE A 115 11.15 -13.82 -1.79
C PHE A 115 10.31 -13.68 -0.53
N SER A 116 9.88 -12.46 -0.20
CA SER A 116 9.13 -12.21 1.04
C SER A 116 7.70 -12.71 0.96
N LEU A 117 7.08 -12.61 -0.22
CA LEU A 117 5.64 -12.77 -0.39
C LEU A 117 5.26 -13.66 -1.58
N GLY A 118 5.88 -13.43 -2.75
CA GLY A 118 5.55 -14.16 -3.97
C GLY A 118 5.68 -15.68 -3.82
N ILE A 119 6.69 -16.13 -3.08
CA ILE A 119 6.94 -17.55 -2.78
C ILE A 119 5.74 -18.26 -2.11
N LYS A 120 4.94 -17.55 -1.32
CA LYS A 120 3.73 -18.11 -0.68
C LYS A 120 2.48 -17.76 -1.47
N ASN A 121 2.42 -16.53 -1.97
CA ASN A 121 1.17 -15.95 -2.43
C ASN A 121 0.78 -16.40 -3.83
N ASN A 122 1.74 -16.67 -4.71
CA ASN A 122 1.46 -17.20 -6.05
C ASN A 122 0.74 -18.55 -5.98
N PRO A 123 1.25 -19.57 -5.27
CA PRO A 123 0.56 -20.85 -5.21
C PRO A 123 -0.75 -20.76 -4.42
N LEU A 124 -0.79 -20.04 -3.30
CA LEU A 124 -1.97 -20.00 -2.41
C LEU A 124 -3.15 -19.24 -3.00
N PHE A 125 -2.91 -18.09 -3.63
CA PHE A 125 -3.99 -17.19 -4.05
C PHE A 125 -4.24 -17.20 -5.55
N LEU A 126 -3.23 -17.51 -6.36
CA LEU A 126 -3.32 -17.51 -7.83
C LEU A 126 -3.35 -18.93 -8.40
N GLY A 127 -2.90 -19.93 -7.64
CA GLY A 127 -2.66 -21.27 -8.18
C GLY A 127 -1.52 -21.29 -9.20
N GLU A 128 -0.63 -20.31 -9.12
CA GLU A 128 0.52 -20.15 -10.03
C GLU A 128 1.79 -20.75 -9.42
N GLN A 129 2.79 -20.97 -10.27
CA GLN A 129 4.14 -21.34 -9.84
C GLN A 129 4.76 -20.25 -8.96
N LEU A 130 5.74 -20.65 -8.14
CA LEU A 130 6.64 -19.74 -7.43
C LEU A 130 7.27 -18.72 -8.39
N PRO A 131 7.60 -17.50 -7.95
CA PRO A 131 8.27 -16.53 -8.79
C PRO A 131 9.57 -17.09 -9.40
N ALA A 132 9.79 -16.82 -10.70
CA ALA A 132 10.98 -17.31 -11.41
C ALA A 132 12.28 -16.80 -10.76
N THR A 133 12.26 -15.59 -10.18
CA THR A 133 13.39 -15.03 -9.43
C THR A 133 13.76 -15.86 -8.21
N VAL A 134 12.81 -16.54 -7.57
CA VAL A 134 13.03 -17.43 -6.43
C VAL A 134 13.51 -18.79 -6.92
N HIS A 135 12.75 -19.41 -7.83
CA HIS A 135 13.01 -20.74 -8.36
C HIS A 135 14.36 -20.86 -9.11
N ASN A 136 14.79 -19.79 -9.79
CA ASN A 136 16.04 -19.78 -10.56
C ASN A 136 17.25 -19.29 -9.74
N THR A 137 17.08 -19.00 -8.45
CA THR A 137 18.23 -18.61 -7.62
C THR A 137 19.09 -19.82 -7.31
N THR A 138 20.37 -19.74 -7.65
CA THR A 138 21.35 -20.77 -7.33
C THR A 138 21.47 -20.96 -5.82
N ASP A 139 21.80 -22.19 -5.39
CA ASP A 139 22.01 -22.56 -3.98
C ASP A 139 20.77 -22.51 -3.07
N ILE A 140 19.58 -22.30 -3.65
CA ILE A 140 18.32 -22.38 -2.93
C ILE A 140 17.58 -23.66 -3.35
N ASN A 141 17.53 -24.64 -2.45
CA ASN A 141 16.81 -25.89 -2.69
C ASN A 141 15.30 -25.70 -2.45
N ILE A 142 14.56 -25.35 -3.49
CA ILE A 142 13.10 -25.22 -3.46
C ILE A 142 12.48 -26.13 -4.51
N THR A 143 11.51 -26.93 -4.08
CA THR A 143 10.74 -27.78 -4.98
C THR A 143 9.74 -26.94 -5.78
N ALA A 144 9.75 -27.11 -7.11
CA ALA A 144 8.79 -26.44 -7.99
C ALA A 144 7.34 -26.82 -7.61
N TYR A 145 6.48 -25.82 -7.52
CA TYR A 145 5.05 -26.03 -7.29
C TYR A 145 4.35 -26.41 -8.59
N THR A 146 3.85 -27.64 -8.71
CA THR A 146 2.98 -28.03 -9.84
C THR A 146 1.54 -28.15 -9.35
N PRO A 147 0.59 -27.41 -9.94
CA PRO A 147 -0.82 -27.47 -9.53
C PRO A 147 -1.41 -28.88 -9.59
N SER A 148 -0.91 -29.73 -10.50
CA SER A 148 -1.32 -31.13 -10.65
C SER A 148 -0.79 -32.05 -9.55
N ALA A 149 0.35 -31.74 -8.92
CA ALA A 149 0.92 -32.56 -7.85
C ALA A 149 0.38 -32.18 -6.46
N ASN A 150 -0.17 -30.97 -6.32
CA ASN A 150 -0.64 -30.41 -5.05
C ASN A 150 -2.09 -29.93 -5.13
N PRO A 151 -3.07 -30.82 -5.41
CA PRO A 151 -4.48 -30.46 -5.57
C PRO A 151 -5.13 -29.99 -4.26
N GLU A 152 -4.53 -30.31 -3.10
CA GLU A 152 -5.04 -30.00 -1.77
C GLU A 152 -4.62 -28.62 -1.24
N VAL A 153 -3.74 -27.88 -1.92
CA VAL A 153 -3.37 -26.53 -1.45
C VAL A 153 -4.64 -25.70 -1.44
N PRO A 154 -5.18 -25.39 -0.24
CA PRO A 154 -6.47 -24.77 -0.17
C PRO A 154 -6.31 -23.37 -0.74
N ARG A 155 -7.21 -22.97 -1.64
CA ARG A 155 -7.31 -21.60 -2.12
C ARG A 155 -7.87 -20.74 -0.99
N PHE A 156 -7.07 -20.56 0.06
CA PHE A 156 -7.41 -19.77 1.22
C PHE A 156 -7.62 -18.32 0.76
N ASN A 157 -8.71 -17.69 1.20
CA ASN A 157 -9.02 -16.29 0.92
C ASN A 157 -8.57 -15.36 2.06
N GLY A 158 -7.55 -15.74 2.82
CA GLY A 158 -7.06 -14.99 3.98
C GLY A 158 -5.54 -14.79 3.99
N PHE A 159 -5.15 -13.53 4.20
CA PHE A 159 -3.86 -13.03 4.70
C PHE A 159 -2.62 -12.90 3.76
N HIS A 160 -2.38 -11.64 3.36
CA HIS A 160 -1.17 -10.82 3.57
C HIS A 160 -0.12 -10.48 2.48
N LEU A 161 0.13 -9.16 2.49
CA LEU A 161 1.23 -8.32 2.00
C LEU A 161 1.47 -8.18 0.50
N HIS A 162 1.17 -9.16 -0.35
CA HIS A 162 1.48 -8.98 -1.78
C HIS A 162 0.46 -8.10 -2.52
N ARG A 163 -0.68 -7.78 -1.92
CA ARG A 163 -1.87 -7.40 -2.69
C ARG A 163 -2.82 -6.42 -2.03
N SER A 164 -2.40 -5.36 -1.32
CA SER A 164 -3.34 -4.22 -1.13
C SER A 164 -3.81 -3.71 -2.50
N VAL A 165 -2.90 -3.65 -3.48
CA VAL A 165 -3.22 -3.27 -4.86
C VAL A 165 -3.87 -4.40 -5.66
N LEU A 166 -3.52 -5.66 -5.43
CA LEU A 166 -4.01 -6.80 -6.23
C LEU A 166 -5.25 -7.51 -5.64
N SER A 167 -5.62 -7.27 -4.38
CA SER A 167 -6.92 -7.65 -3.80
C SER A 167 -8.02 -6.69 -4.27
N ALA A 168 -7.67 -5.40 -4.46
CA ALA A 168 -8.45 -4.42 -5.23
C ALA A 168 -8.82 -4.96 -6.61
N ILE A 169 -7.82 -5.54 -7.31
CA ILE A 169 -7.97 -6.07 -8.67
C ILE A 169 -8.90 -7.28 -8.77
N HIS A 170 -9.08 -8.07 -7.69
CA HIS A 170 -9.92 -9.28 -7.69
C HIS A 170 -11.21 -9.12 -6.88
N ARG A 171 -11.47 -7.92 -6.32
CA ARG A 171 -12.58 -7.65 -5.39
C ARG A 171 -12.70 -8.67 -4.25
N ARG A 172 -11.57 -9.25 -3.83
CA ARG A 172 -11.54 -10.24 -2.76
C ARG A 172 -11.27 -9.58 -1.41
N PRO A 173 -11.89 -10.05 -0.33
CA PRO A 173 -11.58 -9.64 1.02
C PRO A 173 -10.08 -9.68 1.31
N ALA A 174 -9.55 -8.62 1.93
CA ALA A 174 -8.19 -8.57 2.44
C ALA A 174 -8.19 -8.03 3.88
N GLU A 175 -7.40 -8.67 4.72
CA GLU A 175 -6.96 -8.08 5.98
C GLU A 175 -5.58 -7.42 5.73
N PRO A 176 -5.35 -6.21 6.26
CA PRO A 176 -4.09 -5.51 6.14
C PRO A 176 -3.09 -6.01 7.22
N PRO A 177 -1.76 -5.88 6.99
CA PRO A 177 -0.69 -6.12 7.98
C PRO A 177 -1.12 -5.73 9.38
N SER A 178 -1.09 -6.64 10.35
CA SER A 178 -1.43 -6.29 11.74
C SER A 178 -0.50 -5.15 12.17
N PRO A 179 -1.00 -3.91 12.29
CA PRO A 179 -0.12 -2.79 12.58
C PRO A 179 0.46 -3.00 13.97
N SER A 180 1.77 -2.83 14.12
CA SER A 180 2.49 -2.98 15.37
C SER A 180 3.45 -1.81 15.55
N PHE A 181 3.53 -1.29 16.77
CA PHE A 181 4.43 -0.20 17.08
C PHE A 181 5.01 -0.36 18.48
N GLN A 182 6.33 -0.25 18.55
CA GLN A 182 7.09 -0.25 19.79
C GLN A 182 7.61 1.17 20.06
N THR A 183 7.37 1.69 21.27
CA THR A 183 8.04 2.93 21.68
C THR A 183 9.47 2.61 22.11
N PHE A 184 10.44 3.36 21.60
CA PHE A 184 11.84 3.18 21.98
C PHE A 184 12.05 3.50 23.47
N GLY A 185 12.80 2.65 24.19
CA GLY A 185 13.19 2.87 25.57
C GLY A 185 12.06 2.74 26.61
N GLU A 186 10.96 2.07 26.26
CA GLU A 186 9.75 2.05 27.09
C GLU A 186 9.89 1.24 28.39
N THR A 187 10.70 0.17 28.39
CA THR A 187 10.88 -0.78 29.49
C THR A 187 11.32 -0.13 30.82
N GLY A 188 11.96 1.04 30.78
CA GLY A 188 12.41 1.78 31.97
C GLY A 188 11.50 2.93 32.40
N GLN A 189 10.39 3.19 31.71
CA GLN A 189 9.54 4.35 31.97
C GLN A 189 8.56 4.10 33.11
N ALA A 190 8.19 5.17 33.83
CA ALA A 190 7.10 5.14 34.79
C ALA A 190 5.78 4.77 34.10
N LEU A 191 4.90 4.06 34.81
CA LEU A 191 3.65 3.52 34.27
C LEU A 191 2.78 4.59 33.58
N ASP A 192 2.69 5.80 34.15
CA ASP A 192 1.88 6.87 33.55
C ASP A 192 2.43 7.35 32.20
N LEU A 193 3.76 7.32 31.99
CA LEU A 193 4.35 7.63 30.69
C LEU A 193 4.06 6.52 29.66
N GLN A 194 4.15 5.25 30.08
CA GLN A 194 3.78 4.11 29.24
C GLN A 194 2.29 4.14 28.85
N ARG A 195 1.42 4.65 29.74
CA ARG A 195 -0.01 4.81 29.48
C ARG A 195 -0.34 5.97 28.53
N TYR A 196 0.48 7.02 28.49
CA TYR A 196 0.24 8.18 27.62
C TYR A 196 0.56 7.90 26.14
N ASP A 197 1.57 7.06 25.88
CA ASP A 197 1.99 6.48 24.59
C ASP A 197 1.60 7.22 23.28
N LEU A 198 1.88 8.52 23.24
CA LEU A 198 1.50 9.41 22.14
C LEU A 198 2.02 8.93 20.77
N LEU A 199 3.25 8.43 20.70
CA LEU A 199 3.83 7.96 19.43
C LEU A 199 3.06 6.74 18.87
N LYS A 200 2.65 5.81 19.74
CA LYS A 200 1.84 4.65 19.37
C LYS A 200 0.45 5.08 18.89
N THR A 201 -0.16 6.03 19.59
CA THR A 201 -1.43 6.65 19.18
C THR A 201 -1.32 7.23 17.76
N SER A 202 -0.32 8.07 17.51
CA SER A 202 -0.12 8.70 16.20
C SER A 202 0.10 7.66 15.09
N TYR A 203 0.89 6.62 15.37
CA TYR A 203 1.10 5.53 14.42
C TYR A 203 -0.21 4.88 14.00
N TYR A 204 -1.05 4.47 14.96
CA TYR A 204 -2.33 3.84 14.65
C TYR A 204 -3.30 4.77 13.92
N LEU A 205 -3.39 6.05 14.32
CA LEU A 205 -4.27 7.00 13.65
C LEU A 205 -3.87 7.23 12.20
N VAL A 206 -2.56 7.38 11.91
CA VAL A 206 -2.07 7.50 10.54
C VAL A 206 -2.36 6.22 9.76
N TYR A 207 -2.02 5.05 10.32
CA TYR A 207 -2.24 3.76 9.66
C TYR A 207 -3.71 3.52 9.32
N LEU A 208 -4.61 3.73 10.28
CA LEU A 208 -6.06 3.57 10.08
C LEU A 208 -6.61 4.59 9.09
N THR A 209 -6.10 5.83 9.08
CA THR A 209 -6.49 6.86 8.10
C THR A 209 -6.09 6.46 6.69
N GLU A 210 -4.87 5.93 6.51
CA GLU A 210 -4.43 5.42 5.20
C GLU A 210 -5.26 4.20 4.76
N LEU A 211 -5.65 3.32 5.68
CA LEU A 211 -6.58 2.22 5.36
C LEU A 211 -7.92 2.72 4.84
N LEU A 212 -8.46 3.81 5.38
CA LEU A 212 -9.70 4.40 4.85
C LEU A 212 -9.52 4.96 3.44
N LYS A 213 -8.39 5.60 3.17
CA LYS A 213 -8.07 6.04 1.80
C LYS A 213 -8.01 4.85 0.85
N VAL A 214 -7.39 3.75 1.26
CA VAL A 214 -7.32 2.50 0.48
C VAL A 214 -8.71 1.90 0.21
N ILE A 215 -9.62 1.93 1.19
CA ILE A 215 -11.02 1.46 1.01
C ILE A 215 -11.80 2.38 0.06
N HIS A 216 -11.75 3.69 0.29
CA HIS A 216 -12.62 4.65 -0.37
C HIS A 216 -12.10 5.15 -1.72
N ARG A 217 -10.77 5.24 -1.90
CA ARG A 217 -10.10 5.78 -3.09
C ARG A 217 -9.55 4.68 -3.99
N ASP A 218 -8.89 3.68 -3.39
CA ASP A 218 -8.29 2.58 -4.16
C ASP A 218 -9.26 1.39 -4.33
N HIS A 219 -10.46 1.50 -3.75
CA HIS A 219 -11.53 0.49 -3.80
C HIS A 219 -11.06 -0.92 -3.41
N VAL A 220 -10.14 -1.00 -2.45
CA VAL A 220 -9.66 -2.27 -1.91
C VAL A 220 -10.68 -2.78 -0.88
N ASN A 221 -11.07 -4.05 -1.02
CA ASN A 221 -12.00 -4.69 -0.10
C ASN A 221 -11.30 -5.09 1.20
N ILE A 222 -11.09 -4.11 2.10
CA ILE A 222 -10.54 -4.36 3.43
C ILE A 222 -11.66 -4.79 4.38
N ILE A 223 -11.51 -5.95 5.03
CA ILE A 223 -12.54 -6.52 5.91
C ILE A 223 -12.33 -6.28 7.40
N GLY A 224 -11.17 -5.73 7.78
CA GLY A 224 -10.87 -5.42 9.18
C GLY A 224 -9.46 -4.88 9.34
N ALA A 225 -9.13 -4.39 10.53
CA ALA A 225 -7.77 -4.04 10.92
C ALA A 225 -7.54 -4.58 12.34
N LEU A 226 -6.47 -5.35 12.54
CA LEU A 226 -6.20 -6.05 13.80
C LEU A 226 -4.84 -5.60 14.34
N ALA A 227 -4.85 -4.73 15.36
CA ALA A 227 -3.64 -4.24 16.00
C ALA A 227 -2.85 -5.36 16.70
N TRP A 228 -1.55 -5.42 16.43
CA TRP A 228 -0.60 -6.22 17.21
C TRP A 228 0.03 -5.33 18.30
N SER A 229 -0.30 -5.52 19.57
CA SER A 229 -1.22 -6.51 20.14
C SER A 229 -2.19 -5.86 21.11
N PHE A 230 -3.28 -6.56 21.42
CA PHE A 230 -4.23 -6.03 22.41
C PHE A 230 -3.58 -5.92 23.80
N ILE A 231 -2.57 -6.74 24.14
CA ILE A 231 -1.87 -6.72 25.43
C ILE A 231 -0.38 -6.99 25.22
N GLU A 232 0.46 -6.40 26.07
CA GLU A 232 1.88 -6.77 26.15
C GLU A 232 2.06 -8.29 26.28
N SER A 233 2.99 -8.82 25.49
CA SER A 233 3.20 -10.24 25.32
C SER A 233 4.69 -10.59 25.25
N ASN A 234 4.96 -11.88 25.29
CA ASN A 234 6.29 -12.40 24.97
C ASN A 234 6.51 -12.35 23.45
N GLU A 235 7.37 -11.43 23.02
CA GLU A 235 7.74 -11.22 21.62
C GLU A 235 8.96 -12.09 21.30
N PHE A 236 8.69 -13.34 20.91
CA PHE A 236 9.70 -14.31 20.45
C PHE A 236 10.87 -14.55 21.44
N GLY A 237 10.56 -14.63 22.73
CA GLY A 237 11.52 -14.84 23.82
C GLY A 237 11.92 -13.57 24.56
N SER A 238 11.42 -12.40 24.15
CA SER A 238 11.72 -11.11 24.77
C SER A 238 10.48 -10.44 25.35
N LEU A 239 10.62 -9.83 26.53
CA LEU A 239 9.59 -8.98 27.17
C LEU A 239 9.89 -7.49 27.03
N VAL A 240 11.00 -7.14 26.37
CA VAL A 240 11.43 -5.74 26.17
C VAL A 240 10.59 -5.02 25.11
N PRO A 241 10.10 -5.68 24.04
CA PRO A 241 9.20 -5.04 23.08
C PRO A 241 7.77 -4.86 23.63
N HIS A 242 7.35 -3.61 23.81
CA HIS A 242 6.03 -3.26 24.34
C HIS A 242 5.05 -2.91 23.19
N HIS A 243 4.56 -3.92 22.47
CA HIS A 243 3.59 -3.76 21.36
C HIS A 243 2.14 -3.55 21.83
N GLY A 244 1.85 -3.91 23.08
CA GLY A 244 0.50 -3.94 23.62
C GLY A 244 -0.20 -2.58 23.65
N LEU A 245 -1.51 -2.58 23.39
CA LEU A 245 -2.45 -1.51 23.70
C LEU A 245 -2.83 -1.48 25.20
N LEU A 246 -2.63 -2.60 25.89
CA LEU A 246 -2.66 -2.71 27.34
C LEU A 246 -1.24 -3.01 27.86
N THR A 247 -0.86 -2.37 28.97
CA THR A 247 0.31 -2.79 29.75
C THR A 247 0.02 -4.12 30.44
N LEU A 248 1.05 -4.91 30.74
CA LEU A 248 0.98 -6.11 31.55
C LEU A 248 2.12 -6.13 32.57
N ASN A 249 1.78 -6.14 33.85
CA ASN A 249 2.76 -6.50 34.87
C ASN A 249 2.99 -8.01 34.81
N HIS A 250 4.18 -8.44 34.39
CA HIS A 250 4.47 -9.87 34.22
C HIS A 250 4.56 -10.66 35.54
N THR A 251 4.67 -9.99 36.70
CA THR A 251 4.66 -10.63 38.02
C THR A 251 3.25 -10.69 38.60
N THR A 252 2.54 -9.56 38.67
CA THR A 252 1.20 -9.48 39.29
C THR A 252 0.07 -9.84 38.32
N GLN A 253 0.36 -9.90 37.02
CA GLN A 253 -0.61 -10.05 35.94
C GLN A 253 -1.64 -8.90 35.89
N GLU A 254 -1.36 -7.75 36.52
CA GLU A 254 -2.23 -6.59 36.40
C GLU A 254 -2.11 -5.95 35.02
N ARG A 255 -3.23 -5.44 34.51
CA ARG A 255 -3.31 -4.78 33.20
C ARG A 255 -3.77 -3.35 33.37
N THR A 256 -3.22 -2.44 32.56
CA THR A 256 -3.71 -1.07 32.49
C THR A 256 -3.87 -0.63 31.05
N TYR A 257 -4.92 0.16 30.79
CA TYR A 257 -5.18 0.70 29.46
C TYR A 257 -4.22 1.84 29.14
N ARG A 258 -3.69 1.79 27.92
CA ARG A 258 -2.96 2.91 27.31
C ARG A 258 -3.92 3.80 26.55
N ARG A 259 -3.51 5.04 26.31
CA ARG A 259 -4.24 5.99 25.49
C ARG A 259 -4.50 5.45 24.09
N SER A 260 -3.51 4.82 23.47
CA SER A 260 -3.63 4.22 22.13
C SER A 260 -4.79 3.23 21.99
N MET A 261 -5.15 2.48 23.05
CA MET A 261 -6.32 1.60 23.04
C MET A 261 -7.62 2.39 22.81
N PHE A 262 -7.79 3.49 23.54
CA PHE A 262 -8.97 4.34 23.42
C PHE A 262 -9.03 5.01 22.05
N ASP A 263 -7.91 5.53 21.56
CA ASP A 263 -7.86 6.19 20.26
C ASP A 263 -8.11 5.19 19.11
N TYR A 264 -7.57 3.97 19.19
CA TYR A 264 -7.84 2.89 18.23
C TYR A 264 -9.32 2.50 18.19
N VAL A 265 -9.95 2.32 19.36
CA VAL A 265 -11.37 1.98 19.46
C VAL A 265 -12.26 3.15 19.03
N ASN A 266 -11.91 4.39 19.39
CA ASN A 266 -12.67 5.59 19.03
C ASN A 266 -12.60 5.92 17.54
N PHE A 267 -11.54 5.51 16.83
CA PHE A 267 -11.47 5.69 15.38
C PHE A 267 -12.66 5.03 14.68
N ARG A 268 -13.10 3.86 15.16
CA ARG A 268 -14.22 3.11 14.56
C ARG A 268 -15.54 3.88 14.61
N SER A 269 -15.79 4.63 15.69
CA SER A 269 -17.09 5.26 15.96
C SER A 269 -17.37 6.47 15.08
N HIS A 270 -16.34 7.01 14.44
CA HIS A 270 -16.44 8.19 13.57
C HIS A 270 -16.52 7.84 12.08
N VAL A 271 -16.32 6.57 11.71
CA VAL A 271 -16.04 6.18 10.33
C VAL A 271 -17.03 5.15 9.78
N TRP A 272 -17.43 4.18 10.60
CA TRP A 272 -18.33 3.10 10.17
C TRP A 272 -19.74 3.36 10.72
N LYS A 273 -20.57 4.10 9.97
CA LYS A 273 -22.02 4.24 10.19
C LYS A 273 -22.78 3.71 8.98
#